data_AF-A0A952ETV6-F1
#
_entry.id   AF-A0A952ETV6-F1
#
_cell.length_a   1.000
_cell.length_b   1.000
_cell.length_c   1.000
_cell.angle_alpha   90.00
_cell.angle_beta   90.00
_cell.angle_gamma   90.00
#
_symmetry.space_group_name_H-M   'P 1'
#
loop_
_entity.id
_entity.type
_entity.pdbx_description
1 polymer ?
#
loop_
_entity_poly.entity_id
_entity_poly.type
_entity_poly.pdbx_seq_one_letter_code
_entity_poly.pdbx_strand_id
1 'polypeptide(L)'
;TTPRDLAIIFRAAMANPTFAQITSQPVAMFPADAGETTLVNEDELLHRYPGTIGGKTGFTDAARKTFVAAADRGGRRLVIAMMYGLIKEGGPTYWDQAAGLLDWGFAQDPKAGIGSL
;
A
#
# COMPACT_ATOMS: atom_id res chain seq x y z
N THR A 1 -4.27 -16.42 1.90
CA THR A 1 -4.77 -15.13 2.41
C THR A 1 -5.79 -14.58 1.43
N THR A 2 -6.61 -13.61 1.85
CA THR A 2 -7.63 -12.94 1.03
C THR A 2 -7.43 -11.41 1.08
N PRO A 3 -8.01 -10.62 0.16
CA PRO A 3 -7.94 -9.16 0.26
C PRO A 3 -8.48 -8.62 1.59
N ARG A 4 -9.55 -9.25 2.11
CA ARG A 4 -10.14 -8.92 3.42
C ARG A 4 -9.13 -9.12 4.55
N ASP A 5 -8.51 -10.29 4.62
CA ASP A 5 -7.56 -10.63 5.68
C ASP A 5 -6.30 -9.75 5.59
N LEU A 6 -5.84 -9.48 4.38
CA LEU A 6 -4.65 -8.67 4.13
C LEU A 6 -4.89 -7.20 4.55
N ALA A 7 -6.08 -6.66 4.31
CA ALA A 7 -6.48 -5.35 4.83
C ALA A 7 -6.58 -5.34 6.38
N ILE A 8 -7.05 -6.41 7.01
CA ILE A 8 -7.09 -6.54 8.48
C ILE A 8 -5.68 -6.56 9.07
N ILE A 9 -4.77 -7.34 8.48
CA ILE A 9 -3.36 -7.41 8.90
C ILE A 9 -2.72 -6.03 8.79
N PHE A 10 -2.87 -5.35 7.65
CA PHE A 10 -2.26 -4.05 7.43
C PHE A 10 -2.87 -2.97 8.33
N ARG A 11 -4.19 -3.01 8.59
CA ARG A 11 -4.85 -2.15 9.59
C ARG A 11 -4.22 -2.31 10.97
N ALA A 12 -4.00 -3.54 11.41
CA ALA A 12 -3.36 -3.82 12.70
C ALA A 12 -1.90 -3.35 12.72
N ALA A 13 -1.15 -3.59 11.64
CA ALA A 13 0.24 -3.14 11.52
C ALA A 13 0.36 -1.61 11.59
N MET A 14 -0.52 -0.87 10.89
CA MET A 14 -0.55 0.59 10.91
C MET A 14 -0.92 1.21 12.26
N ALA A 15 -1.50 0.43 13.19
CA ALA A 15 -1.73 0.88 14.56
C ALA A 15 -0.44 0.86 15.41
N ASN A 16 0.61 0.18 14.94
CA ASN A 16 1.94 0.23 15.56
C ASN A 16 2.73 1.43 14.99
N PRO A 17 3.13 2.41 15.82
CA PRO A 17 3.82 3.62 15.34
C PRO A 17 5.18 3.30 14.69
N THR A 18 5.90 2.29 15.16
CA THR A 18 7.17 1.86 14.56
C THR A 18 6.95 1.32 13.16
N PHE A 19 5.92 0.50 12.95
CA PHE A 19 5.61 -0.01 11.61
C PHE A 19 5.18 1.12 10.67
N ALA A 20 4.29 2.01 11.12
CA ALA A 20 3.82 3.15 10.35
C ALA A 20 4.96 4.08 9.92
N GLN A 21 5.95 4.30 10.79
CA GLN A 21 7.16 5.04 10.46
C GLN A 21 7.99 4.33 9.40
N ILE A 22 8.28 3.04 9.57
CA ILE A 22 9.15 2.28 8.64
C ILE A 22 8.52 2.19 7.25
N THR A 23 7.24 1.86 7.15
CA THR A 23 6.56 1.63 5.86
C THR A 23 6.45 2.90 5.00
N SER A 24 6.45 4.08 5.63
CA SER A 24 6.39 5.39 4.95
C SER A 24 7.76 6.04 4.76
N GLN A 25 8.83 5.43 5.29
CA GLN A 25 10.16 6.00 5.21
C GLN A 25 10.68 5.91 3.76
N PRO A 26 11.15 7.02 3.14
CA PRO A 26 11.61 7.00 1.76
C PRO A 26 12.95 6.27 1.61
N VAL A 27 13.83 6.41 2.61
CA VAL A 27 15.16 5.82 2.63
C VAL A 27 15.59 5.43 4.04
N ALA A 28 16.38 4.37 4.17
CA ALA A 28 17.03 3.98 5.42
C ALA A 28 18.52 3.68 5.19
N MET A 29 19.38 4.00 6.17
CA MET A 29 20.78 3.58 6.14
C MET A 29 20.88 2.16 6.68
N PHE A 30 21.65 1.31 6.01
CA PHE A 30 21.82 -0.10 6.35
C PHE A 30 23.31 -0.45 6.42
N PRO A 31 23.77 -1.14 7.48
CA PRO A 31 25.16 -1.58 7.59
C PRO A 31 25.57 -2.53 6.46
N ALA A 32 26.75 -2.32 5.90
CA ALA A 32 27.35 -3.12 4.84
C ALA A 32 28.87 -3.28 5.06
N ASP A 33 29.51 -4.21 4.34
CA ASP A 33 30.93 -4.53 4.53
C ASP A 33 31.86 -3.32 4.32
N ALA A 34 31.47 -2.38 3.45
CA ALA A 34 32.22 -1.16 3.13
C ALA A 34 31.70 0.10 3.87
N GLY A 35 30.88 -0.04 4.91
CA GLY A 35 30.30 1.08 5.67
C GLY A 35 28.77 1.02 5.73
N GLU A 36 28.09 2.09 5.32
CA GLU A 36 26.63 2.11 5.22
C GLU A 36 26.19 2.20 3.76
N THR A 37 25.08 1.54 3.44
CA THR A 37 24.39 1.67 2.15
C THR A 37 22.99 2.23 2.37
N THR A 38 22.48 2.97 1.39
CA THR A 38 21.10 3.46 1.42
C THR A 38 20.15 2.41 0.84
N LEU A 39 19.14 2.04 1.60
CA LEU A 39 17.97 1.31 1.12
C LEU A 39 16.90 2.32 0.71
N VAL A 40 16.36 2.18 -0.48
CA VAL A 40 15.26 2.99 -1.00
C VAL A 40 13.97 2.20 -0.90
N ASN A 41 12.90 2.85 -0.48
CA ASN A 41 11.59 2.21 -0.42
C ASN A 41 11.05 1.94 -1.83
N GLU A 42 10.73 0.67 -2.09
CA GLU A 42 10.22 0.23 -3.40
C GLU A 42 8.71 0.47 -3.58
N ASP A 43 8.00 0.93 -2.55
CA ASP A 43 6.59 1.31 -2.67
C ASP A 43 6.45 2.63 -3.44
N GLU A 44 6.34 2.53 -4.76
CA GLU A 44 6.18 3.70 -5.62
C GLU A 44 4.90 4.49 -5.33
N LEU A 45 3.90 3.92 -4.66
CA LEU A 45 2.68 4.64 -4.32
C LEU A 45 2.96 5.83 -3.38
N LEU A 46 3.99 5.74 -2.54
CA LEU A 46 4.47 6.85 -1.69
C LEU A 46 4.82 8.10 -2.51
N HIS A 47 5.29 7.93 -3.74
CA HIS A 47 5.65 9.02 -4.64
C HIS A 47 4.56 9.37 -5.64
N ARG A 48 3.74 8.38 -6.03
CA ARG A 48 2.74 8.51 -7.09
C ARG A 48 1.39 9.05 -6.61
N TYR A 49 1.03 8.82 -5.35
CA TYR A 49 -0.30 9.16 -4.85
C TYR A 49 -0.23 10.01 -3.57
N PRO A 50 -0.68 11.28 -3.61
CA PRO A 50 -0.68 12.17 -2.45
C PRO A 50 -1.49 11.60 -1.28
N GLY A 51 -0.88 11.66 -0.08
CA GLY A 51 -1.50 11.15 1.14
C GLY A 51 -1.23 9.67 1.40
N THR A 52 -0.46 8.96 0.57
CA THR A 52 -0.02 7.59 0.88
C THR A 52 0.79 7.57 2.18
N ILE A 53 0.41 6.69 3.10
CA ILE A 53 1.04 6.53 4.43
C ILE A 53 1.75 5.18 4.60
N GLY A 54 1.85 4.39 3.52
CA GLY A 54 2.58 3.13 3.48
C GLY A 54 1.92 2.08 2.62
N GLY A 55 2.71 1.07 2.26
CA GLY A 55 2.24 -0.05 1.46
C GLY A 55 3.28 -1.16 1.37
N LYS A 56 2.87 -2.26 0.73
CA LYS A 56 3.77 -3.38 0.43
C LYS A 56 3.36 -4.10 -0.84
N THR A 57 4.33 -4.26 -1.72
CA THR A 57 4.27 -5.06 -2.95
C THR A 57 4.64 -6.53 -2.71
N GLY A 58 4.12 -7.42 -3.54
CA GLY A 58 4.54 -8.81 -3.62
C GLY A 58 4.36 -9.40 -5.02
N PHE A 59 5.21 -10.36 -5.38
CA PHE A 59 5.09 -11.12 -6.62
C PHE A 59 5.72 -12.51 -6.47
N THR A 60 5.00 -13.53 -6.94
CA THR A 60 5.54 -14.85 -7.29
C THR A 60 4.78 -15.38 -8.51
N ASP A 61 5.28 -16.43 -9.16
CA ASP A 61 4.54 -17.06 -10.27
C ASP A 61 3.16 -17.57 -9.82
N ALA A 62 3.06 -18.17 -8.65
CA ALA A 62 1.80 -18.68 -8.10
C ALA A 62 0.85 -17.57 -7.60
N ALA A 63 1.38 -16.50 -7.00
CA ALA A 63 0.55 -15.44 -6.42
C ALA A 63 0.20 -14.31 -7.40
N ARG A 64 0.95 -14.21 -8.52
CA ARG A 64 0.98 -13.04 -9.40
C ARG A 64 1.25 -11.77 -8.58
N LYS A 65 0.86 -10.58 -9.07
CA LYS A 65 1.08 -9.32 -8.33
C LYS A 65 0.09 -9.22 -7.17
N THR A 66 0.61 -8.86 -5.99
CA THR A 66 -0.16 -8.52 -4.80
C THR A 66 0.27 -7.17 -4.26
N PHE A 67 -0.66 -6.45 -3.65
CA PHE A 67 -0.39 -5.13 -3.09
C PHE A 67 -1.35 -4.81 -1.95
N VAL A 68 -0.83 -4.08 -0.96
CA VAL A 68 -1.63 -3.48 0.11
C VAL A 68 -1.08 -2.10 0.38
N ALA A 69 -1.96 -1.13 0.60
CA ALA A 69 -1.54 0.22 0.95
C ALA A 69 -2.61 0.95 1.74
N ALA A 70 -2.17 2.02 2.40
CA ALA A 70 -3.05 2.96 3.05
C ALA A 70 -2.73 4.40 2.61
N ALA A 71 -3.77 5.23 2.61
CA ALA A 71 -3.63 6.67 2.42
C ALA A 71 -4.52 7.43 3.41
N ASP A 72 -4.09 8.64 3.76
CA ASP A 72 -4.83 9.63 4.53
C ASP A 72 -5.18 10.81 3.63
N ARG A 73 -6.46 11.21 3.63
CA ARG A 73 -6.92 12.46 3.02
C ARG A 73 -7.86 13.17 4.00
N GLY A 74 -7.41 14.27 4.57
CA GLY A 74 -8.21 15.09 5.49
C GLY A 74 -8.62 14.38 6.78
N GLY A 75 -7.79 13.46 7.29
CA GLY A 75 -8.05 12.69 8.52
C GLY A 75 -8.89 11.43 8.30
N ARG A 76 -9.42 11.21 7.09
CA ARG A 76 -9.99 9.93 6.70
C ARG A 76 -8.85 9.04 6.18
N ARG A 77 -8.70 7.86 6.78
CA ARG A 77 -7.71 6.86 6.38
C ARG A 77 -8.40 5.68 5.71
N LEU A 78 -7.90 5.27 4.55
CA LEU A 78 -8.37 4.10 3.80
C LEU A 78 -7.25 3.09 3.64
N VAL A 79 -7.61 1.80 3.64
CA VAL A 79 -6.72 0.68 3.33
C VAL A 79 -7.29 -0.07 2.13
N ILE A 80 -6.44 -0.38 1.14
CA ILE A 80 -6.78 -1.22 -0.01
C ILE A 80 -5.90 -2.47 -0.02
N ALA A 81 -6.43 -3.57 -0.57
CA ALA A 81 -5.68 -4.78 -0.84
C ALA A 81 -6.06 -5.33 -2.22
N MET A 82 -5.06 -5.69 -3.02
CA MET A 82 -5.18 -6.18 -4.39
C MET A 82 -4.40 -7.48 -4.52
N MET A 83 -4.96 -8.47 -5.22
CA MET A 83 -4.35 -9.80 -5.33
C MET A 83 -4.55 -10.40 -6.72
N TYR A 84 -3.64 -11.32 -7.08
CA TYR A 84 -3.78 -12.23 -8.22
C TYR A 84 -4.01 -11.56 -9.59
N GLY A 85 -3.27 -10.48 -9.86
CA GLY A 85 -3.35 -9.74 -11.13
C GLY A 85 -2.03 -9.72 -11.88
N LEU A 86 -2.15 -9.52 -13.18
CA LEU A 86 -1.06 -9.27 -14.11
C LEU A 86 -1.39 -8.03 -14.93
N ILE A 87 -0.38 -7.19 -15.15
CA ILE A 87 -0.52 -6.01 -16.00
C ILE A 87 -0.51 -6.49 -17.45
N LYS A 88 -1.50 -6.08 -18.23
CA LYS A 88 -1.55 -6.30 -19.67
C LYS A 88 -0.89 -5.13 -20.38
N GLU A 89 -0.25 -5.39 -21.51
CA GLU A 89 0.32 -4.34 -22.35
C GLU A 89 -0.76 -3.32 -22.73
N GLY A 90 -0.46 -2.02 -22.57
CA GLY A 90 -1.42 -0.92 -22.76
C GLY A 90 -2.51 -0.79 -21.70
N GLY A 91 -2.56 -1.68 -20.70
CA GLY A 91 -3.51 -1.65 -19.59
C GLY A 91 -3.03 -0.87 -18.38
N PRO A 92 -3.91 -0.63 -17.39
CA PRO A 92 -3.56 0.06 -16.16
C PRO A 92 -2.55 -0.76 -15.35
N THR A 93 -1.60 -0.06 -14.73
CA THR A 93 -0.66 -0.64 -13.77
C THR A 93 -1.36 -0.87 -12.42
N TYR A 94 -0.66 -1.56 -11.51
CA TYR A 94 -1.13 -1.71 -10.13
C TYR A 94 -1.19 -0.36 -9.39
N TRP A 95 -0.33 0.57 -9.75
CA TRP A 95 -0.31 1.92 -9.17
C TRP A 95 -1.53 2.73 -9.63
N ASP A 96 -1.88 2.64 -10.92
CA ASP A 96 -3.07 3.30 -11.47
C ASP A 96 -4.35 2.75 -10.82
N GLN A 97 -4.43 1.42 -10.66
CA GLN A 97 -5.56 0.78 -10.02
C GLN A 97 -5.65 1.10 -8.52
N ALA A 98 -4.51 1.14 -7.81
CA ALA A 98 -4.46 1.53 -6.41
C ALA A 98 -4.93 2.98 -6.20
N ALA A 99 -4.42 3.91 -7.01
CA ALA A 99 -4.86 5.30 -7.00
C ALA A 99 -6.37 5.42 -7.29
N GLY A 100 -6.86 4.73 -8.32
CA GLY A 100 -8.28 4.73 -8.68
C GLY A 100 -9.19 4.19 -7.57
N LEU A 101 -8.78 3.13 -6.87
CA LEU A 101 -9.52 2.59 -5.72
C LEU A 101 -9.55 3.57 -4.54
N LEU A 102 -8.42 4.20 -4.23
CA LEU A 102 -8.32 5.20 -3.17
C LEU A 102 -9.14 6.44 -3.49
N ASP A 103 -9.04 6.98 -4.72
CA ASP A 103 -9.82 8.14 -5.15
C ASP A 103 -11.33 7.84 -5.11
N TRP A 104 -11.75 6.68 -5.62
CA TRP A 104 -13.14 6.25 -5.53
C TRP A 104 -13.61 6.16 -4.08
N GLY A 105 -12.80 5.57 -3.19
CA GLY A 105 -13.10 5.41 -1.78
C GLY A 105 -13.20 6.74 -1.03
N PHE A 106 -12.31 7.69 -1.32
CA PHE A 106 -12.37 9.03 -0.74
C PHE A 106 -13.55 9.86 -1.24
N ALA A 107 -14.02 9.60 -2.46
CA ALA A 107 -15.21 10.24 -3.02
C ALA A 107 -16.54 9.70 -2.45
N GLN A 108 -16.55 8.55 -1.78
CA GLN A 108 -17.76 8.01 -1.15
C GLN A 108 -18.17 8.80 0.10
N ASP A 109 -19.47 8.84 0.40
CA ASP A 109 -19.97 9.30 1.70
C ASP A 109 -19.27 8.50 2.84
N PRO A 110 -18.62 9.16 3.82
CA PRO A 110 -18.00 8.47 4.95
C PRO A 110 -18.94 7.59 5.78
N LYS A 111 -20.25 7.79 5.68
CA LYS A 111 -21.28 6.98 6.34
C LYS A 111 -21.73 5.77 5.51
N ALA A 112 -21.41 5.73 4.22
CA ALA A 112 -21.74 4.60 3.36
C ALA A 112 -20.77 3.44 3.62
N GLY A 113 -21.32 2.23 3.72
CA GLY A 113 -20.55 1.00 3.90
C GLY A 113 -21.35 -0.21 3.47
N ILE A 114 -20.64 -1.25 3.01
CA ILE A 114 -21.23 -2.52 2.58
C ILE A 114 -21.02 -3.65 3.59
N GLY A 115 -20.35 -3.35 4.71
CA GLY A 115 -19.98 -4.32 5.75
C GLY A 115 -18.89 -3.78 6.68
N SER A 116 -18.39 -4.65 7.57
CA SER A 116 -17.31 -4.34 8.52
C SER A 116 -16.19 -5.38 8.48
N LEU A 117 -14.98 -4.92 8.86
CA LEU A 117 -13.74 -5.70 8.90
C LEU A 117 -13.46 -6.29 10.28
#